data_AF-A0A2D6C0X0-F1
#
_entry.id   AF-A0A2D6C0X0-F1
#
_cell.length_a   1.000
_cell.length_b   1.000
_cell.length_c   1.000
_cell.angle_alpha   90.00
_cell.angle_beta   90.00
_cell.angle_gamma   90.00
#
_symmetry.space_group_name_H-M   'P 1'
#
loop_
_entity.id
_entity.type
_entity.pdbx_description
1 polymer ?
#
loop_
_entity_poly.entity_id
_entity_poly.type
_entity_poly.pdbx_seq_one_letter_code
_entity_poly.pdbx_strand_id
1 'polypeptide(L)'
;MGENIGACARAMKNCGLDDLRLVDPRDGWPNPAANAMAAHAEDIVEAAQVFDTLEAAIADLSHTYATTARARDQVKPVFTARGFAADARTRAVEGQKIGLLFGREREGLWNSEISLSSAMITVPLNPGNTSLNIGQAVLLVGYEWWTAQDQTADQRLETNEALPASQRMLDNFLGRLIEDLDERGFLAVPEKRDRMIRNIRNIFQRGGLTENEVNTLHGIVSFLKGQGGPR
;
A
#
# COMPACT_ATOMS: atom_id res chain seq x y z
N MET A 1 -8.24 27.77 2.26
CA MET A 1 -8.86 26.50 1.81
C MET A 1 -8.34 26.04 0.47
N GLY A 2 -7.89 26.93 -0.42
CA GLY A 2 -7.18 26.55 -1.66
C GLY A 2 -6.06 25.52 -1.43
N GLU A 3 -5.27 25.68 -0.37
CA GLU A 3 -4.23 24.71 0.01
C GLU A 3 -4.76 23.29 0.23
N ASN A 4 -5.92 23.14 0.89
CA ASN A 4 -6.57 21.85 1.10
C ASN A 4 -7.06 21.25 -0.24
N ILE A 5 -7.59 22.08 -1.14
CA ILE A 5 -8.00 21.63 -2.47
C ILE A 5 -6.78 21.13 -3.26
N GLY A 6 -5.66 21.87 -3.23
CA GLY A 6 -4.41 21.43 -3.83
C GLY A 6 -3.89 20.12 -3.21
N ALA A 7 -3.96 19.98 -1.89
CA ALA A 7 -3.61 18.74 -1.21
C ALA A 7 -4.52 17.56 -1.61
N CYS A 8 -5.82 17.80 -1.79
CA CYS A 8 -6.76 16.81 -2.34
C CYS A 8 -6.40 16.42 -3.77
N ALA A 9 -6.15 17.39 -4.66
CA ALA A 9 -5.75 17.12 -6.05
C ALA A 9 -4.45 16.29 -6.12
N ARG A 10 -3.46 16.62 -5.27
CA ARG A 10 -2.24 15.83 -5.14
C ARG A 10 -2.51 14.40 -4.71
N ALA A 11 -3.35 14.21 -3.68
CA ALA A 11 -3.75 12.90 -3.20
C ALA A 11 -4.51 12.10 -4.26
N MET A 12 -5.42 12.75 -5.00
CA MET A 12 -6.13 12.17 -6.13
C MET A 12 -5.17 11.65 -7.19
N LYS A 13 -4.22 12.48 -7.63
CA LYS A 13 -3.24 12.10 -8.65
C LYS A 13 -2.37 10.93 -8.21
N ASN A 14 -1.91 10.92 -6.96
CA ASN A 14 -1.14 9.80 -6.38
C ASN A 14 -1.92 8.47 -6.39
N CYS A 15 -3.25 8.54 -6.39
CA CYS A 15 -4.15 7.41 -6.28
C CYS A 15 -4.95 7.12 -7.57
N GLY A 16 -4.56 7.73 -8.70
CA GLY A 16 -5.20 7.53 -9.99
C GLY A 16 -6.66 8.02 -10.06
N LEU A 17 -6.99 9.07 -9.31
CA LEU A 17 -8.24 9.82 -9.42
C LEU A 17 -7.97 11.14 -10.15
N ASP A 18 -8.90 11.58 -11.00
CA ASP A 18 -8.71 12.73 -11.89
C ASP A 18 -9.92 13.67 -11.99
N ASP A 19 -11.15 13.20 -11.73
CA ASP A 19 -12.38 14.01 -11.73
C ASP A 19 -12.58 14.74 -10.38
N LEU A 20 -12.10 15.98 -10.27
CA LEU A 20 -12.28 16.83 -9.09
C LEU A 20 -13.52 17.73 -9.24
N ARG A 21 -14.45 17.60 -8.29
CA ARG A 21 -15.65 18.44 -8.21
C ARG A 21 -15.69 19.22 -6.90
N LEU A 22 -15.89 20.53 -7.02
CA LEU A 22 -15.97 21.47 -5.90
C LEU A 22 -17.42 21.96 -5.76
N VAL A 23 -17.96 21.88 -4.55
CA VAL A 23 -19.31 22.37 -4.24
C VAL A 23 -19.17 23.61 -3.34
N ASP A 24 -19.66 24.75 -3.82
CA ASP A 24 -19.65 26.04 -3.10
C ASP A 24 -18.31 26.31 -2.37
N PRO A 25 -17.17 26.40 -3.09
CA PRO A 25 -15.87 26.58 -2.46
C PRO A 25 -15.79 27.96 -1.79
N ARG A 26 -15.67 27.97 -0.45
CA ARG A 26 -15.71 29.19 0.38
C ARG A 26 -14.81 30.34 -0.08
N ASP A 27 -13.59 30.02 -0.55
CA ASP A 27 -12.60 31.02 -0.95
C ASP A 27 -12.67 31.35 -2.46
N GLY A 28 -13.70 30.87 -3.17
CA GLY A 28 -13.88 31.00 -4.61
C GLY A 28 -12.94 30.10 -5.44
N TRP A 29 -13.19 30.06 -6.76
CA TRP A 29 -12.41 29.29 -7.73
C TRP A 29 -12.27 30.07 -9.06
N PRO A 30 -11.11 30.04 -9.75
CA PRO A 30 -9.85 29.35 -9.41
C PRO A 30 -9.12 29.99 -8.22
N ASN A 31 -8.24 29.23 -7.55
CA ASN A 31 -7.50 29.71 -6.38
C ASN A 31 -5.98 29.44 -6.52
N PRO A 32 -5.11 30.48 -6.56
CA PRO A 32 -3.66 30.29 -6.72
C PRO A 32 -3.00 29.44 -5.64
N ALA A 33 -3.54 29.44 -4.41
CA ALA A 33 -3.01 28.63 -3.31
C ALA A 33 -3.26 27.12 -3.54
N ALA A 34 -4.26 26.74 -4.34
CA ALA A 34 -4.46 25.35 -4.74
C ALA A 34 -3.36 24.87 -5.69
N ASN A 35 -3.01 25.69 -6.70
CA ASN A 35 -1.92 25.37 -7.63
C ASN A 35 -0.59 25.20 -6.90
N ALA A 36 -0.27 26.10 -5.95
CA ALA A 36 0.96 26.01 -5.17
C ALA A 36 1.06 24.71 -4.35
N MET A 37 -0.06 24.13 -3.93
CA MET A 37 -0.12 22.91 -3.12
C MET A 37 -0.34 21.62 -3.94
N ALA A 38 -0.70 21.73 -5.22
CA ALA A 38 -1.04 20.59 -6.08
C ALA A 38 0.18 19.71 -6.40
N ALA A 39 1.39 20.30 -6.47
CA ALA A 39 2.67 19.61 -6.67
C ALA A 39 2.61 18.50 -7.74
N HIS A 40 2.56 18.90 -9.01
CA HIS A 40 2.39 18.04 -10.19
C HIS A 40 0.94 17.58 -10.46
N ALA A 41 -0.04 18.02 -9.67
CA ALA A 41 -1.47 17.77 -9.91
C ALA A 41 -2.22 19.02 -10.42
N GLU A 42 -1.52 19.95 -11.06
CA GLU A 42 -2.10 21.18 -11.61
C GLU A 42 -3.16 20.88 -12.66
N ASP A 43 -3.01 19.79 -13.43
CA ASP A 43 -3.99 19.31 -14.39
C ASP A 43 -5.35 18.99 -13.76
N ILE A 44 -5.38 18.35 -12.59
CA ILE A 44 -6.62 18.07 -11.84
C ILE A 44 -7.24 19.37 -11.32
N VAL A 45 -6.41 20.30 -10.84
CA VAL A 45 -6.86 21.61 -10.36
C VAL A 45 -7.44 22.45 -11.50
N GLU A 46 -6.79 22.48 -12.65
CA GLU A 46 -7.23 23.21 -13.83
C GLU A 46 -8.52 22.61 -14.44
N ALA A 47 -8.66 21.28 -14.40
CA ALA A 47 -9.86 20.58 -14.86
C ALA A 47 -11.02 20.57 -13.85
N ALA A 48 -10.81 21.10 -12.63
CA ALA A 48 -11.78 21.02 -11.55
C ALA A 48 -13.11 21.70 -11.93
N GLN A 49 -14.21 20.99 -11.71
CA GLN A 49 -15.56 21.48 -11.98
C GLN A 49 -16.16 22.09 -10.71
N VAL A 50 -16.83 23.24 -10.86
CA VAL A 50 -17.45 23.95 -9.73
C VAL A 50 -18.97 23.89 -9.86
N PHE A 51 -19.63 23.55 -8.77
CA PHE A 51 -21.07 23.42 -8.67
C PHE A 51 -21.61 24.25 -7.50
N ASP A 52 -22.81 24.80 -7.67
CA ASP A 52 -23.50 25.54 -6.61
C ASP A 52 -24.09 24.61 -5.54
N THR A 53 -24.45 23.39 -5.92
CA THR A 53 -25.08 22.41 -5.02
C THR A 53 -24.50 21.02 -5.16
N LEU A 54 -24.62 20.22 -4.09
CA LEU A 54 -24.17 18.83 -4.08
C LEU A 54 -24.97 17.99 -5.07
N GLU A 55 -26.28 18.21 -5.16
CA GLU A 55 -27.19 17.54 -6.08
C GLU A 55 -26.74 17.71 -7.54
N ALA A 56 -26.32 18.91 -7.93
CA ALA A 56 -25.80 19.17 -9.26
C ALA A 56 -24.46 18.43 -9.48
N ALA A 57 -23.58 18.44 -8.48
CA ALA A 57 -22.27 17.79 -8.55
C ALA A 57 -22.35 16.26 -8.64
N ILE A 58 -23.45 15.62 -8.23
CA ILE A 58 -23.62 14.16 -8.26
C ILE A 58 -24.64 13.68 -9.29
N ALA A 59 -25.24 14.59 -10.06
CA ALA A 59 -26.41 14.28 -10.90
C ALA A 59 -26.14 13.24 -12.00
N ASP A 60 -24.91 13.14 -12.51
CA ASP A 60 -24.51 12.16 -13.53
C ASP A 60 -23.91 10.87 -12.95
N LEU A 61 -23.80 10.76 -11.62
CA LEU A 61 -23.21 9.62 -10.94
C LEU A 61 -24.27 8.55 -10.65
N SER A 62 -23.89 7.29 -10.84
CA SER A 62 -24.75 6.12 -10.58
C SER A 62 -24.70 5.68 -9.12
N HIS A 63 -23.59 5.93 -8.43
CA HIS A 63 -23.42 5.56 -7.02
C HIS A 63 -22.48 6.52 -6.31
N THR A 64 -22.78 6.84 -5.04
CA THR A 64 -21.99 7.81 -4.26
C THR A 64 -21.72 7.32 -2.85
N TYR A 65 -20.51 7.58 -2.36
CA TYR A 65 -20.07 7.22 -1.01
C TYR A 65 -19.73 8.46 -0.19
N ALA A 66 -20.42 8.65 0.93
CA ALA A 66 -20.12 9.74 1.88
C ALA A 66 -19.07 9.32 2.91
N THR A 67 -17.98 10.07 3.02
CA THR A 67 -16.96 9.83 4.05
C THR A 67 -17.36 10.44 5.40
N THR A 68 -17.18 9.67 6.48
CA THR A 68 -17.51 10.12 7.85
C THR A 68 -16.54 9.52 8.86
N ALA A 69 -16.15 10.31 9.87
CA ALA A 69 -15.28 9.86 10.96
C ALA A 69 -16.05 9.18 12.11
N ARG A 70 -17.38 9.19 12.08
CA ARG A 70 -18.24 8.67 13.15
C ARG A 70 -19.51 8.05 12.59
N ALA A 71 -20.11 7.15 13.39
CA ALA A 71 -21.44 6.64 13.13
C ALA A 71 -22.44 7.79 13.03
N ARG A 72 -23.38 7.68 12.10
CA ARG A 72 -24.47 8.63 11.87
C ARG A 72 -25.78 7.89 12.00
N ASP A 73 -26.83 8.61 12.39
CA ASP A 73 -28.18 8.08 12.50
C ASP A 73 -28.84 8.03 11.11
N GLN A 74 -28.28 7.18 10.23
CA GLN A 74 -28.72 6.99 8.85
C GLN A 74 -28.69 5.49 8.53
N VAL A 75 -29.82 4.94 8.12
CA VAL A 75 -29.92 3.52 7.73
C VAL A 75 -29.41 3.36 6.31
N LYS A 76 -28.09 3.23 6.16
CA LYS A 76 -27.38 3.02 4.89
C LYS A 76 -26.24 2.01 5.07
N PRO A 77 -25.79 1.33 4.01
CA PRO A 77 -24.56 0.53 4.07
C PRO A 77 -23.37 1.37 4.52
N VAL A 78 -22.54 0.83 5.41
CA VAL A 78 -21.30 1.45 5.89
C VAL A 78 -20.13 0.55 5.53
N PHE A 79 -19.18 1.08 4.79
CA PHE A 79 -17.97 0.39 4.36
C PHE A 79 -16.75 0.91 5.13
N THR A 80 -15.75 0.04 5.31
CA THR A 80 -14.37 0.52 5.51
C THR A 80 -13.82 1.03 4.18
N ALA A 81 -12.71 1.77 4.17
CA ALA A 81 -12.07 2.19 2.91
C ALA A 81 -11.73 1.00 2.00
N ARG A 82 -11.22 -0.10 2.57
CA ARG A 82 -10.99 -1.37 1.86
C ARG A 82 -12.28 -1.99 1.30
N GLY A 83 -13.33 -2.03 2.12
CA GLY A 83 -14.62 -2.57 1.69
C GLY A 83 -15.25 -1.75 0.56
N PHE A 84 -15.14 -0.42 0.64
CA PHE A 84 -15.54 0.50 -0.43
C PHE A 84 -14.79 0.18 -1.71
N ALA A 85 -13.46 0.02 -1.65
CA ALA A 85 -12.67 -0.22 -2.84
C ALA A 85 -13.14 -1.49 -3.58
N ALA A 86 -13.41 -2.58 -2.86
CA ALA A 86 -13.95 -3.80 -3.46
C ALA A 86 -15.34 -3.61 -4.12
N ASP A 87 -16.26 -2.93 -3.42
CA ASP A 87 -17.61 -2.64 -3.96
C ASP A 87 -17.55 -1.71 -5.18
N ALA A 88 -16.77 -0.63 -5.09
CA ALA A 88 -16.57 0.33 -6.17
C ALA A 88 -15.92 -0.30 -7.40
N ARG A 89 -14.96 -1.23 -7.24
CA ARG A 89 -14.36 -1.95 -8.38
C ARG A 89 -15.38 -2.83 -9.10
N THR A 90 -16.25 -3.51 -8.36
CA THR A 90 -17.33 -4.31 -8.94
C THR A 90 -18.27 -3.43 -9.77
N ARG A 91 -18.70 -2.30 -9.22
CA ARG A 91 -19.55 -1.32 -9.91
C ARG A 91 -18.88 -0.68 -11.13
N ALA A 92 -17.59 -0.39 -11.04
CA ALA A 92 -16.82 0.19 -12.14
C ALA A 92 -16.71 -0.78 -13.33
N VAL A 93 -16.56 -2.09 -13.08
CA VAL A 93 -16.59 -3.13 -14.11
C VAL A 93 -17.95 -3.20 -14.82
N GLU A 94 -19.03 -2.90 -14.10
CA GLU A 94 -20.39 -2.78 -14.66
C GLU A 94 -20.64 -1.45 -15.38
N GLY A 95 -19.65 -0.55 -15.45
CA GLY A 95 -19.75 0.74 -16.12
C GLY A 95 -20.48 1.83 -15.33
N GLN A 96 -20.69 1.64 -14.02
CA GLN A 96 -21.32 2.64 -13.16
C GLN A 96 -20.36 3.82 -12.90
N LYS A 97 -20.86 5.06 -12.97
CA LYS A 97 -20.12 6.25 -12.53
C LYS A 97 -20.19 6.37 -11.01
N ILE A 98 -19.04 6.50 -10.35
CA ILE A 98 -18.93 6.47 -8.89
C ILE A 98 -18.38 7.79 -8.37
N GLY A 99 -18.95 8.31 -7.28
CA GLY A 99 -18.46 9.51 -6.59
C GLY A 99 -18.07 9.25 -5.14
N LEU A 100 -17.01 9.93 -4.69
CA LEU A 100 -16.61 10.01 -3.29
C LEU A 100 -16.93 11.42 -2.77
N LEU A 101 -17.69 11.50 -1.67
CA LEU A 101 -18.05 12.77 -1.04
C LEU A 101 -17.18 13.00 0.18
N PHE A 102 -16.49 14.14 0.20
CA PHE A 102 -15.68 14.61 1.31
C PHE A 102 -16.27 15.92 1.84
N GLY A 103 -16.46 15.99 3.15
CA GLY A 103 -17.06 17.14 3.79
C GLY A 103 -16.07 18.23 4.15
N ARG A 104 -16.59 19.30 4.75
CA ARG A 104 -15.80 20.44 5.24
C ARG A 104 -14.84 19.96 6.33
N GLU A 105 -13.63 20.52 6.40
CA GLU A 105 -12.56 20.06 7.29
C GLU A 105 -12.96 19.98 8.78
N ARG A 106 -13.77 20.93 9.27
CA ARG A 106 -14.18 20.97 10.69
C ARG A 106 -15.48 20.24 10.98
N GLU A 107 -16.41 20.24 10.03
CA GLU A 107 -17.80 19.81 10.26
C GLU A 107 -18.10 18.44 9.61
N GLY A 108 -17.27 18.02 8.67
CA GLY A 108 -17.54 16.92 7.77
C GLY A 108 -18.75 17.23 6.87
N LEU A 109 -19.43 16.17 6.45
CA LEU A 109 -20.70 16.25 5.74
C LEU A 109 -21.84 16.43 6.75
N TRP A 110 -22.81 17.26 6.37
CA TRP A 110 -24.08 17.40 7.08
C TRP A 110 -24.98 16.18 6.83
N ASN A 111 -25.94 15.94 7.72
CA ASN A 111 -26.83 14.78 7.57
C ASN A 111 -27.68 14.87 6.28
N SER A 112 -28.05 16.08 5.85
CA SER A 112 -28.72 16.31 4.57
C SER A 112 -27.85 15.88 3.38
N GLU A 113 -26.56 16.22 3.38
CA GLU A 113 -25.60 15.82 2.35
C GLU A 113 -25.38 14.29 2.34
N ILE A 114 -25.26 13.69 3.53
CA ILE A 114 -25.13 12.22 3.65
C ILE A 114 -26.39 11.52 3.15
N SER A 115 -27.58 12.10 3.36
CA SER A 115 -28.84 11.49 2.92
C SER A 115 -28.91 11.30 1.40
N LEU A 116 -28.23 12.15 0.63
CA LEU A 116 -28.11 12.10 -0.84
C LEU A 116 -27.14 10.99 -1.32
N SER A 117 -26.27 10.48 -0.43
CA SER A 117 -25.32 9.43 -0.79
C SER A 117 -25.96 8.04 -0.82
N SER A 118 -25.41 7.12 -1.61
CA SER A 118 -25.87 5.73 -1.65
C SER A 118 -25.37 4.90 -0.46
N ALA A 119 -24.14 5.16 -0.02
CA ALA A 119 -23.49 4.46 1.09
C ALA A 119 -22.54 5.39 1.85
N MET A 120 -22.03 4.93 3.00
CA MET A 120 -21.04 5.65 3.80
C MET A 120 -19.71 4.91 3.85
N ILE A 121 -18.62 5.66 4.01
CA ILE A 121 -17.28 5.13 4.30
C ILE A 121 -16.85 5.64 5.67
N THR A 122 -16.49 4.72 6.56
CA THR A 122 -15.83 5.01 7.83
C THR A 122 -14.42 4.43 7.81
N VAL A 123 -13.42 5.30 7.92
CA VAL A 123 -12.03 4.85 8.06
C VAL A 123 -11.78 4.49 9.54
N PRO A 124 -11.33 3.26 9.84
CA PRO A 124 -11.00 2.89 11.21
C PRO A 124 -9.75 3.63 11.67
N LEU A 125 -9.93 4.59 12.58
CA LEU A 125 -8.87 5.43 13.16
C LEU A 125 -8.81 5.25 14.67
N ASN A 126 -7.76 5.79 15.29
CA ASN A 126 -7.66 5.83 16.75
C ASN A 126 -8.86 6.57 17.36
N PRO A 127 -9.68 5.94 18.22
CA PRO A 127 -10.85 6.59 18.82
C PRO A 127 -10.52 7.84 19.65
N GLY A 128 -9.28 7.98 20.13
CA GLY A 128 -8.82 9.17 20.86
C GLY A 128 -8.57 10.40 19.98
N ASN A 129 -8.40 10.21 18.66
CA ASN A 129 -8.30 11.31 17.69
C ASN A 129 -8.59 10.79 16.27
N THR A 130 -9.80 11.01 15.78
CA THR A 130 -10.26 10.57 14.45
C THR A 130 -10.26 11.71 13.42
N SER A 131 -9.75 12.89 13.78
CA SER A 131 -9.73 14.05 12.89
C SER A 131 -8.61 13.92 11.86
N LEU A 132 -8.98 13.86 10.59
CA LEU A 132 -8.05 13.91 9.46
C LEU A 132 -8.19 15.24 8.74
N ASN A 133 -7.07 15.78 8.25
CA ASN A 133 -7.15 16.80 7.22
C ASN A 133 -7.79 16.19 5.95
N ILE A 134 -8.53 16.99 5.19
CA ILE A 134 -9.28 16.50 4.03
C ILE A 134 -8.38 15.84 2.98
N GLY A 135 -7.17 16.36 2.72
CA GLY A 135 -6.21 15.73 1.81
C GLY A 135 -5.76 14.36 2.29
N GLN A 136 -5.65 14.15 3.61
CA GLN A 136 -5.33 12.84 4.20
C GLN A 136 -6.50 11.86 4.05
N ALA A 137 -7.74 12.33 4.23
CA ALA A 137 -8.93 11.50 4.03
C ALA A 137 -9.04 11.06 2.56
N VAL A 138 -8.82 11.98 1.61
CA VAL A 138 -8.76 11.66 0.17
C VAL A 138 -7.64 10.66 -0.11
N LEU A 139 -6.45 10.86 0.46
CA LEU A 139 -5.32 9.94 0.27
C LEU A 139 -5.62 8.54 0.79
N LEU A 140 -6.19 8.38 1.99
CA LEU A 140 -6.48 7.05 2.55
C LEU A 140 -7.54 6.29 1.75
N VAL A 141 -8.61 6.97 1.35
CA VAL A 141 -9.69 6.34 0.57
C VAL A 141 -9.23 6.08 -0.86
N GLY A 142 -8.53 7.03 -1.48
CA GLY A 142 -7.93 6.88 -2.80
C GLY A 142 -6.87 5.78 -2.85
N TYR A 143 -6.06 5.64 -1.80
CA TYR A 143 -5.04 4.60 -1.73
C TYR A 143 -5.67 3.19 -1.75
N GLU A 144 -6.69 2.94 -0.93
CA GLU A 144 -7.42 1.66 -0.94
C GLU A 144 -8.09 1.40 -2.30
N TRP A 145 -8.60 2.45 -2.97
CA TRP A 145 -9.08 2.34 -4.35
C TRP A 145 -7.97 1.89 -5.30
N TRP A 146 -6.82 2.57 -5.30
CA TRP A 146 -5.70 2.27 -6.18
C TRP A 146 -5.15 0.86 -5.94
N THR A 147 -4.91 0.50 -4.69
CA THR A 147 -4.33 -0.81 -4.33
C THR A 147 -5.30 -1.97 -4.48
N ALA A 148 -6.61 -1.74 -4.60
CA ALA A 148 -7.55 -2.82 -4.93
C ALA A 148 -7.31 -3.46 -6.30
N GLN A 149 -6.49 -2.84 -7.18
CA GLN A 149 -5.99 -3.45 -8.42
C GLN A 149 -4.50 -3.79 -8.38
N ASP A 150 -3.80 -3.46 -7.29
CA ASP A 150 -2.39 -3.80 -7.14
C ASP A 150 -2.26 -5.32 -6.92
N GLN A 151 -1.34 -5.93 -7.68
CA GLN A 151 -1.03 -7.36 -7.61
C GLN A 151 0.39 -7.59 -7.06
N THR A 152 1.02 -6.53 -6.55
CA THR A 152 2.33 -6.62 -5.91
C THR A 152 2.24 -7.56 -4.71
N ALA A 153 3.17 -8.51 -4.63
CA ALA A 153 3.22 -9.45 -3.51
C ALA A 153 3.51 -8.73 -2.18
N ASP A 154 2.85 -9.15 -1.11
CA ASP A 154 3.05 -8.62 0.26
C ASP A 154 4.53 -8.65 0.69
N GLN A 155 5.27 -9.64 0.21
CA GLN A 155 6.71 -9.76 0.38
C GLN A 155 7.36 -10.18 -0.93
N ARG A 156 8.37 -9.42 -1.36
CA ARG A 156 9.27 -9.78 -2.46
C ARG A 156 10.70 -9.69 -1.98
N LEU A 157 11.48 -10.73 -2.25
CA LEU A 157 12.94 -10.67 -2.09
C LEU A 157 13.53 -10.08 -3.37
N GLU A 158 14.21 -8.94 -3.26
CA GLU A 158 14.97 -8.39 -4.39
C GLU A 158 16.25 -9.19 -4.57
N THR A 159 16.27 -10.11 -5.53
CA THR A 159 17.46 -10.91 -5.83
C THR A 159 18.38 -10.25 -6.87
N ASN A 160 18.05 -9.06 -7.36
CA ASN A 160 18.75 -8.40 -8.49
C ASN A 160 18.96 -9.35 -9.67
N GLU A 161 17.90 -10.07 -10.06
CA GLU A 161 17.90 -11.08 -11.12
C GLU A 161 18.77 -12.32 -10.84
N ALA A 162 19.34 -12.45 -9.65
CA ALA A 162 20.07 -13.65 -9.27
C ALA A 162 19.11 -14.84 -9.16
N LEU A 163 19.52 -15.96 -9.77
CA LEU A 163 18.76 -17.19 -9.74
C LEU A 163 18.81 -17.81 -8.34
N PRO A 164 17.69 -18.40 -7.87
CA PRO A 164 17.70 -19.24 -6.68
C PRO A 164 18.71 -20.37 -6.83
N ALA A 165 19.49 -20.65 -5.79
CA ALA A 165 20.40 -21.77 -5.79
C ALA A 165 19.63 -23.08 -5.91
N SER A 166 20.07 -23.94 -6.83
CA SER A 166 19.50 -25.29 -6.92
C SER A 166 19.78 -26.09 -5.64
N GLN A 167 18.89 -27.03 -5.31
CA GLN A 167 19.07 -27.95 -4.17
C GLN A 167 20.44 -28.65 -4.22
N ARG A 168 20.92 -29.00 -5.43
CA ARG A 168 22.23 -29.61 -5.65
C ARG A 168 23.39 -28.70 -5.27
N MET A 169 23.34 -27.41 -5.59
CA MET A 169 24.37 -26.45 -5.18
C MET A 169 24.42 -26.32 -3.66
N LEU A 170 23.25 -26.25 -3.04
CA LEU A 170 23.15 -26.17 -1.59
C LEU A 170 23.67 -27.44 -0.91
N ASP A 171 23.33 -28.62 -1.42
CA ASP A 171 23.82 -29.90 -0.87
C ASP A 171 25.32 -30.08 -1.04
N ASN A 172 25.90 -29.64 -2.16
CA ASN A 172 27.35 -29.63 -2.36
C ASN A 172 28.06 -28.72 -1.35
N PHE A 173 27.52 -27.51 -1.14
CA PHE A 173 28.03 -26.59 -0.13
C PHE A 173 27.94 -27.19 1.28
N LEU A 174 26.77 -27.70 1.65
CA LEU A 174 26.52 -28.28 2.97
C LEU A 174 27.38 -29.52 3.23
N GLY A 175 27.56 -30.39 2.23
CA GLY A 175 28.44 -31.56 2.31
C GLY A 175 29.86 -31.16 2.68
N ARG A 176 30.45 -30.25 1.89
CA ARG A 176 31.79 -29.71 2.15
C ARG A 176 31.88 -29.02 3.52
N LEU A 177 30.91 -28.18 3.87
CA LEU A 177 30.91 -27.49 5.17
C LEU A 177 30.87 -28.49 6.34
N ILE A 178 30.06 -29.54 6.25
CA ILE A 178 29.93 -30.55 7.30
C ILE A 178 31.23 -31.35 7.45
N GLU A 179 31.84 -31.77 6.34
CA GLU A 179 33.15 -32.44 6.33
C GLU A 179 34.22 -31.56 6.98
N ASP A 180 34.30 -30.29 6.58
CA ASP A 180 35.27 -29.32 7.10
C ASP A 180 35.09 -29.07 8.61
N LEU A 181 33.84 -29.00 9.09
CA LEU A 181 33.53 -28.86 10.52
C LEU A 181 33.88 -30.12 11.31
N ASP A 182 33.72 -31.30 10.71
CA ASP A 182 34.05 -32.57 11.33
C ASP A 182 35.56 -32.73 11.53
N GLU A 183 36.36 -32.46 10.49
CA GLU A 183 37.82 -32.47 10.54
C GLU A 183 38.40 -31.55 11.64
N ARG A 184 37.71 -30.44 11.92
CA ARG A 184 38.10 -29.46 12.95
C ARG A 184 37.57 -29.78 14.34
N GLY A 185 36.83 -30.88 14.52
CA GLY A 185 36.30 -31.34 15.79
C GLY A 185 35.03 -30.62 16.26
N PHE A 186 34.38 -29.80 15.43
CA PHE A 186 33.12 -29.13 15.79
C PHE A 186 31.97 -30.14 16.00
N LEU A 187 32.02 -31.28 15.31
CA LEU A 187 31.02 -32.36 15.36
C LEU A 187 31.48 -33.57 16.19
N ALA A 188 32.43 -33.39 17.11
CA ALA A 188 33.09 -34.47 17.84
C ALA A 188 32.22 -35.17 18.91
N VAL A 189 31.16 -34.54 19.41
CA VAL A 189 30.28 -35.12 20.45
C VAL A 189 29.23 -36.02 19.79
N PRO A 190 29.30 -37.35 19.91
CA PRO A 190 28.46 -38.27 19.13
C PRO A 190 26.96 -38.08 19.37
N GLU A 191 26.56 -37.84 20.62
CA GLU A 191 25.15 -37.71 21.00
C GLU A 191 24.50 -36.42 20.45
N LYS A 192 25.31 -35.42 20.10
CA LYS A 192 24.83 -34.12 19.58
C LYS A 192 24.98 -33.99 18.07
N ARG A 193 25.82 -34.83 17.44
CA ARG A 193 26.23 -34.73 16.03
C ARG A 193 25.06 -34.59 15.07
N ASP A 194 24.15 -35.56 15.06
CA ASP A 194 23.05 -35.57 14.08
C ASP A 194 22.11 -34.38 14.24
N ARG A 195 21.89 -33.94 15.49
CA ARG A 195 21.09 -32.74 15.77
C ARG A 195 21.79 -31.48 15.25
N MET A 196 23.10 -31.37 15.44
CA MET A 196 23.89 -30.24 14.95
C MET A 196 23.89 -30.18 13.42
N ILE A 197 24.08 -31.31 12.74
CA ILE A 197 24.01 -31.40 11.27
C ILE A 197 22.63 -30.96 10.76
N ARG A 198 21.53 -31.47 11.35
CA ARG A 198 20.18 -31.03 10.97
C ARG A 198 19.99 -29.54 11.17
N ASN A 199 20.48 -28.98 12.28
CA ASN A 199 20.39 -27.54 12.53
C ASN A 199 21.17 -26.72 11.50
N ILE A 200 22.37 -27.15 11.13
CA ILE A 200 23.17 -26.50 10.07
C ILE A 200 22.40 -26.53 8.75
N ARG A 201 21.90 -27.69 8.33
CA ARG A 201 21.10 -27.80 7.10
C ARG A 201 19.89 -26.88 7.12
N ASN A 202 19.15 -26.86 8.22
CA ASN A 202 17.96 -26.02 8.38
C ASN A 202 18.27 -24.52 8.33
N ILE A 203 19.47 -24.07 8.74
CA ILE A 203 19.88 -22.67 8.61
C ILE A 203 19.86 -22.24 7.14
N PHE A 204 20.43 -23.04 6.24
CA PHE A 204 20.56 -22.66 4.84
C PHE A 204 19.33 -23.05 4.00
N GLN A 205 18.59 -24.11 4.37
CA GLN A 205 17.38 -24.50 3.63
C GLN A 205 16.21 -23.53 3.78
N ARG A 206 16.07 -22.84 4.91
CA ARG A 206 15.04 -21.79 5.07
C ARG A 206 15.40 -20.48 4.38
N GLY A 207 16.66 -20.30 3.99
CA GLY A 207 17.23 -19.01 3.60
C GLY A 207 16.93 -18.57 2.17
N GLY A 208 16.41 -19.45 1.30
CA GLY A 208 16.09 -19.10 -0.09
C GLY A 208 17.27 -18.50 -0.85
N LEU A 209 18.49 -19.01 -0.61
CA LEU A 209 19.73 -18.43 -1.12
C LEU A 209 19.79 -18.44 -2.64
N THR A 210 20.43 -17.43 -3.19
CA THR A 210 20.79 -17.31 -4.60
C THR A 210 22.07 -18.10 -4.92
N GLU A 211 22.27 -18.41 -6.20
CA GLU A 211 23.50 -19.05 -6.68
C GLU A 211 24.76 -18.30 -6.27
N ASN A 212 24.73 -16.97 -6.37
CA ASN A 212 25.85 -16.09 -6.00
C ASN A 212 26.16 -16.13 -4.51
N GLU A 213 25.15 -16.20 -3.65
CA GLU A 213 25.34 -16.33 -2.20
C GLU A 213 25.95 -17.68 -1.84
N VAL A 214 25.51 -18.77 -2.47
CA VAL A 214 26.12 -20.10 -2.27
C VAL A 214 27.58 -20.11 -2.74
N ASN A 215 27.91 -19.48 -3.87
CA ASN A 215 29.29 -19.34 -4.33
C ASN A 215 30.15 -18.49 -3.36
N THR A 216 29.58 -17.42 -2.82
CA THR A 216 30.23 -16.58 -1.81
C THR A 216 30.51 -17.38 -0.54
N LEU A 217 29.56 -18.19 -0.08
CA LEU A 217 29.74 -19.07 1.06
C LEU A 217 30.85 -20.12 0.82
N HIS A 218 30.93 -20.70 -0.38
CA HIS A 218 32.05 -21.55 -0.76
C HIS A 218 33.39 -20.81 -0.70
N GLY A 219 33.44 -19.56 -1.14
CA GLY A 219 34.62 -18.69 -1.04
C GLY A 219 35.05 -18.44 0.40
N ILE A 220 34.10 -18.10 1.28
CA ILE A 220 34.33 -17.89 2.72
C ILE A 220 34.96 -19.14 3.34
N VAL A 221 34.38 -20.32 3.12
CA VAL A 221 34.89 -21.58 3.68
C VAL A 221 36.28 -21.90 3.14
N SER A 222 36.52 -21.70 1.84
CA SER A 222 37.83 -21.92 1.21
C SER A 222 38.91 -21.01 1.80
N PHE A 223 38.60 -19.74 2.02
CA PHE A 223 39.51 -18.78 2.63
C PHE A 223 39.85 -19.14 4.08
N LEU A 224 38.84 -19.49 4.89
CA LEU A 224 39.04 -19.90 6.28
C LEU A 224 39.87 -21.20 6.41
N LYS A 225 39.84 -22.07 5.40
CA LYS A 225 40.74 -23.24 5.32
C LYS A 225 42.17 -22.91 4.92
N GLY A 226 42.48 -21.65 4.58
CA GLY A 226 43.81 -21.23 4.13
C GLY A 226 44.10 -21.56 2.65
N GLN A 227 43.07 -21.88 1.86
CA GLN A 227 43.21 -22.29 0.45
C GLN A 227 43.05 -21.12 -0.54
N GLY A 228 43.57 -19.94 -0.20
CA GLY A 228 43.54 -18.75 -1.05
C GLY A 228 42.23 -17.95 -0.93
N GLY A 229 42.37 -16.63 -0.84
CA GLY A 229 41.25 -15.69 -0.83
C GLY A 229 40.66 -15.44 -2.22
N PRO A 230 39.48 -14.80 -2.29
CA PRO A 230 38.83 -14.52 -3.56
C PRO A 230 39.77 -13.68 -4.44
N ARG A 231 39.98 -14.13 -5.69
CA ARG A 231 40.47 -13.28 -6.77
C ARG A 231 39.34 -12.45 -7.32
#